data_AF-A0A1L7XNC4-F1
#
_entry.id   AF-A0A1L7XNC4-F1
#
_cell.length_a   1.000
_cell.length_b   1.000
_cell.length_c   1.000
_cell.angle_alpha   90.00
_cell.angle_beta   90.00
_cell.angle_gamma   90.00
#
_symmetry.space_group_name_H-M   'P 1'
#
loop_
_entity.id
_entity.type
_entity.pdbx_description
1 polymer ?
#
loop_
_entity_poly.entity_id
_entity_poly.type
_entity_poly.pdbx_seq_one_letter_code
_entity_poly.pdbx_strand_id
1 'polypeptide(L)'
;MFASSSLMLASSKMSAKEEVPSLEVEDNDLGLDGKGGRSLAKAWKPDSWTKKPIKQSPDYDNQAQVELALAKLRRLPPIVTPFEIEKLKASLRDCAEGKAFLLQGGDCAELFDYCEPEAIESKIKLLLQMSLVLISGLNKPVVRIARMAGQYAKPRSSPNETINGKQVPSFRGDILNGYPVNERALDPSRLVSAYFHSAATLNYVRASISSGIADLHRPLDWGLGHVRDPELQTKYSQIVSSITESLNFMRTVGADTAGQLQTVDLYTSHEGLLLQYEQALTRTLKLSAAPANALPPTDAFQADKDLNYDTSAHFLWIGDRTRQIDGAHVEFFRGLANPIGIKIGPTTETSDVLTLLRRLNPRKEVGKVTLITRFGADKVTSLLAPHIKEVQNSEYKGKVVWQCDPMHGNTRSTATGIKTRQFEDILSELRQTLAIHRELNSYLGGVHLEMTGDAVTECTGGSEGLDDDDLSLNYTSYCDPRLNEKQSLELAFLIAGFYKK
;
A
#
# COMPACT_ATOMS: atom_id res chain seq x y z
N MET A 1 -36.70 -47.08 4.56
CA MET A 1 -37.34 -48.21 3.87
C MET A 1 -38.36 -47.67 2.90
N PHE A 2 -38.25 -48.14 1.65
CA PHE A 2 -39.18 -48.08 0.51
C PHE A 2 -39.64 -46.74 -0.09
N ALA A 3 -39.18 -46.60 -1.34
CA ALA A 3 -39.61 -45.69 -2.38
C ALA A 3 -41.03 -46.01 -2.90
N SER A 4 -41.63 -45.07 -3.62
CA SER A 4 -42.48 -45.43 -4.75
C SER A 4 -42.41 -44.37 -5.85
N SER A 5 -42.02 -44.84 -7.03
CA SER A 5 -42.01 -44.12 -8.31
C SER A 5 -43.32 -44.39 -9.06
N SER A 6 -43.74 -43.48 -9.93
CA SER A 6 -44.51 -43.87 -11.12
C SER A 6 -44.21 -42.91 -12.27
N LEU A 7 -43.72 -43.53 -13.34
CA LEU A 7 -43.46 -43.00 -14.67
C LEU A 7 -44.64 -43.45 -15.57
N MET A 8 -45.08 -42.63 -16.52
CA MET A 8 -45.76 -43.13 -17.73
C MET A 8 -45.19 -42.47 -19.00
N LEU A 9 -44.74 -43.35 -19.90
CA LEU A 9 -44.42 -43.20 -21.34
C LEU A 9 -45.66 -42.73 -22.14
N ALA A 10 -45.68 -42.36 -23.44
CA ALA A 10 -44.80 -41.98 -24.58
C ALA A 10 -45.81 -41.51 -25.68
N SER A 11 -45.53 -40.66 -26.68
CA SER A 11 -44.95 -41.06 -27.99
C SER A 11 -45.31 -40.05 -29.13
N SER A 12 -44.30 -39.68 -29.93
CA SER A 12 -44.24 -39.37 -31.38
C SER A 12 -45.12 -38.30 -32.06
N LYS A 13 -44.49 -37.38 -32.81
CA LYS A 13 -44.33 -37.45 -34.30
C LYS A 13 -43.40 -36.35 -34.86
N MET A 14 -42.66 -36.72 -35.91
CA MET A 14 -41.69 -35.96 -36.72
C MET A 14 -42.34 -35.18 -37.89
N SER A 15 -41.52 -34.31 -38.53
CA SER A 15 -41.51 -33.84 -39.95
C SER A 15 -41.70 -32.31 -40.07
N ALA A 16 -41.00 -31.50 -40.88
CA ALA A 16 -40.04 -31.67 -41.98
C ALA A 16 -39.13 -30.41 -42.09
N LYS A 17 -37.98 -30.58 -42.78
CA LYS A 17 -37.07 -29.54 -43.28
C LYS A 17 -37.62 -28.86 -44.54
N GLU A 18 -37.27 -27.60 -44.76
CA GLU A 18 -37.06 -27.00 -46.09
C GLU A 18 -36.00 -25.88 -45.99
N GLU A 19 -35.16 -25.75 -47.01
CA GLU A 19 -33.92 -24.96 -47.05
C GLU A 19 -33.82 -24.25 -48.42
N VAL A 20 -33.16 -23.07 -48.45
CA VAL A 20 -32.49 -22.36 -49.59
C VAL A 20 -33.37 -21.43 -50.48
N PRO A 21 -32.90 -20.29 -51.09
CA PRO A 21 -31.55 -19.66 -51.14
C PRO A 21 -31.44 -18.14 -50.79
N SER A 22 -30.17 -17.74 -50.70
CA SER A 22 -29.50 -16.42 -50.68
C SER A 22 -29.88 -15.40 -51.76
N LEU A 23 -29.85 -14.11 -51.40
CA LEU A 23 -29.53 -12.99 -52.31
C LEU A 23 -28.59 -12.00 -51.61
N GLU A 24 -27.43 -11.81 -52.21
CA GLU A 24 -26.50 -10.71 -51.98
C GLU A 24 -27.13 -9.41 -52.50
N VAL A 25 -27.03 -8.33 -51.72
CA VAL A 25 -27.19 -6.96 -52.23
C VAL A 25 -26.03 -6.15 -51.67
N GLU A 26 -25.12 -5.76 -52.57
CA GLU A 26 -24.18 -4.67 -52.37
C GLU A 26 -24.97 -3.37 -52.28
N ASP A 27 -24.83 -2.63 -51.18
CA ASP A 27 -25.16 -1.21 -51.13
C ASP A 27 -23.94 -0.43 -50.63
N ASN A 28 -23.23 0.17 -51.58
CA ASN A 28 -22.40 1.34 -51.35
C ASN A 28 -23.33 2.55 -51.30
N ASP A 29 -23.56 3.15 -50.12
CA ASP A 29 -23.93 4.56 -50.09
C ASP A 29 -23.32 5.29 -48.90
N LEU A 30 -22.80 6.47 -49.22
CA LEU A 30 -22.09 7.42 -48.36
C LEU A 30 -23.13 8.20 -47.57
N GLY A 31 -23.35 7.84 -46.31
CA GLY A 31 -24.25 8.55 -45.40
C GLY A 31 -23.58 8.89 -44.08
N LEU A 32 -23.05 10.10 -43.98
CA LEU A 32 -22.69 10.75 -42.73
C LEU A 32 -23.94 10.82 -41.84
N ASP A 33 -23.92 10.16 -40.68
CA ASP A 33 -24.74 10.62 -39.55
C ASP A 33 -24.18 10.18 -38.20
N GLY A 34 -24.04 11.18 -37.34
CA GLY A 34 -23.40 11.11 -36.04
C GLY A 34 -24.12 10.18 -35.07
N LYS A 35 -23.44 9.10 -34.69
CA LYS A 35 -23.56 8.52 -33.35
C LYS A 35 -22.16 8.26 -32.82
N GLY A 36 -21.72 9.12 -31.91
CA GLY A 36 -20.49 8.94 -31.14
C GLY A 36 -20.56 7.60 -30.41
N GLY A 37 -19.89 6.60 -30.98
CA GLY A 37 -19.66 5.33 -30.32
C GLY A 37 -18.84 5.60 -29.06
N ARG A 38 -19.49 5.58 -27.89
CA ARG A 38 -18.79 5.25 -26.66
C ARG A 38 -18.18 3.88 -26.89
N SER A 39 -16.87 3.82 -27.09
CA SER A 39 -16.10 2.60 -26.92
C SER A 39 -16.54 1.99 -25.58
N LEU A 40 -17.30 0.90 -25.63
CA LEU A 40 -17.67 0.13 -24.45
C LEU A 40 -16.36 -0.45 -23.91
N ALA A 41 -15.73 0.28 -22.98
CA ALA A 41 -14.62 -0.26 -22.21
C ALA A 41 -15.06 -1.63 -21.69
N LYS A 42 -14.34 -2.70 -22.08
CA LYS A 42 -14.70 -4.07 -21.72
C LYS A 42 -14.98 -4.15 -20.22
N ALA A 43 -16.12 -4.75 -19.87
CA ALA A 43 -16.55 -4.89 -18.49
C ALA A 43 -15.44 -5.58 -17.67
N TRP A 44 -15.02 -4.93 -16.58
CA TRP A 44 -14.00 -5.45 -15.69
C TRP A 44 -14.55 -6.64 -14.88
N LYS A 45 -13.68 -7.61 -14.61
CA LYS A 45 -13.93 -8.72 -13.69
C LYS A 45 -12.64 -8.97 -12.88
N PRO A 46 -12.72 -9.57 -11.68
CA PRO A 46 -11.52 -9.87 -10.89
C PRO A 46 -10.45 -10.69 -11.63
N ASP A 47 -10.83 -11.46 -12.66
CA ASP A 47 -9.94 -12.28 -13.48
C ASP A 47 -9.54 -11.64 -14.82
N SER A 48 -9.97 -10.41 -15.13
CA SER A 48 -9.70 -9.77 -16.43
C SER A 48 -8.21 -9.54 -16.69
N TRP A 49 -7.41 -9.43 -15.63
CA TRP A 49 -5.95 -9.28 -15.68
C TRP A 49 -5.24 -10.50 -16.30
N THR A 50 -5.84 -11.69 -16.23
CA THR A 50 -5.24 -12.94 -16.77
C THR A 50 -5.02 -12.90 -18.28
N LYS A 51 -5.71 -11.98 -18.97
CA LYS A 51 -5.61 -11.75 -20.42
C LYS A 51 -4.59 -10.67 -20.77
N LYS A 52 -3.83 -10.17 -19.79
CA LYS A 52 -2.84 -9.09 -19.96
C LYS A 52 -1.42 -9.61 -19.71
N PRO A 53 -0.40 -8.98 -20.32
CA PRO A 53 0.99 -9.28 -19.98
C PRO A 53 1.25 -9.04 -18.49
N ILE A 54 1.90 -10.00 -17.83
CA ILE A 54 2.24 -9.92 -16.41
C ILE A 54 3.76 -9.94 -16.23
N LYS A 55 4.25 -9.18 -15.24
CA LYS A 55 5.63 -9.22 -14.77
C LYS A 55 5.66 -9.77 -13.34
N GLN A 56 6.80 -10.32 -12.92
CA GLN A 56 7.03 -10.78 -11.55
C GLN A 56 6.09 -11.90 -11.07
N SER A 57 5.41 -12.61 -11.98
CA SER A 57 4.57 -13.77 -11.63
C SER A 57 5.44 -14.96 -11.18
N PRO A 58 5.04 -15.73 -10.17
CA PRO A 58 5.72 -16.98 -9.81
C PRO A 58 5.40 -18.08 -10.83
N ASP A 59 6.38 -18.96 -11.07
CA ASP A 59 6.23 -20.12 -11.95
C ASP A 59 6.28 -21.38 -11.08
N TYR A 60 5.10 -21.81 -10.60
CA TYR A 60 4.99 -22.95 -9.68
C TYR A 60 5.01 -24.27 -10.44
N ASP A 61 5.82 -25.23 -9.98
CA ASP A 61 5.89 -26.57 -10.58
C ASP A 61 4.55 -27.33 -10.51
N ASN A 62 3.74 -27.08 -9.47
CA ASN A 62 2.47 -27.77 -9.24
C ASN A 62 1.28 -26.80 -9.22
N GLN A 63 0.73 -26.53 -10.40
CA GLN A 63 -0.43 -25.64 -10.55
C GLN A 63 -1.70 -26.16 -9.86
N ALA A 64 -1.85 -27.47 -9.68
CA ALA A 64 -3.00 -28.04 -8.96
C ALA A 64 -2.97 -27.68 -7.47
N GLN A 65 -1.79 -27.68 -6.84
CA GLN A 65 -1.61 -27.23 -5.45
C GLN A 65 -1.87 -25.72 -5.30
N VAL A 66 -1.48 -24.92 -6.29
CA VAL A 66 -1.83 -23.49 -6.34
C VAL A 66 -3.34 -23.31 -6.33
N GLU A 67 -4.08 -23.99 -7.21
CA GLU A 67 -5.53 -23.85 -7.24
C GLU A 67 -6.20 -24.34 -5.95
N LEU A 68 -5.69 -25.40 -5.31
CA LEU A 68 -6.16 -25.83 -3.99
C LEU A 68 -5.97 -24.73 -2.92
N ALA A 69 -4.81 -24.08 -2.89
CA ALA A 69 -4.54 -22.97 -2.00
C ALA A 69 -5.46 -21.77 -2.29
N LEU A 70 -5.61 -21.38 -3.55
CA LEU A 70 -6.48 -20.28 -3.97
C LEU A 70 -7.95 -20.55 -3.68
N ALA A 71 -8.43 -21.78 -3.90
CA ALA A 71 -9.80 -22.17 -3.58
C ALA A 71 -10.09 -22.07 -2.07
N LYS A 72 -9.10 -22.37 -1.22
CA LYS A 72 -9.19 -22.15 0.23
C LYS A 72 -9.29 -20.66 0.55
N LEU A 73 -8.41 -19.83 -0.01
CA LEU A 73 -8.41 -18.37 0.19
C LEU A 73 -9.74 -17.69 -0.20
N ARG A 74 -10.37 -18.12 -1.30
CA ARG A 74 -11.68 -17.59 -1.73
C ARG A 74 -12.80 -17.82 -0.70
N ARG A 75 -12.67 -18.83 0.17
CA ARG A 75 -13.66 -19.18 1.20
C ARG A 75 -13.38 -18.54 2.56
N LEU A 76 -12.15 -18.06 2.77
CA LEU A 76 -11.75 -17.48 4.05
C LEU A 76 -12.32 -16.06 4.23
N PRO A 77 -12.56 -15.62 5.49
CA PRO A 77 -13.05 -14.28 5.78
C PRO A 77 -12.16 -13.17 5.19
N PRO A 78 -12.74 -12.02 4.81
CA PRO A 78 -11.99 -10.79 4.55
C PRO A 78 -11.02 -10.44 5.69
N ILE A 79 -9.82 -9.91 5.37
CA ILE A 79 -8.88 -9.40 6.39
C ILE A 79 -9.36 -8.02 6.87
N VAL A 80 -9.85 -7.20 5.93
CA VAL A 80 -10.41 -5.87 6.21
C VAL A 80 -11.84 -5.74 5.69
N THR A 81 -12.60 -4.79 6.22
CA THR A 81 -13.98 -4.54 5.79
C THR A 81 -14.09 -3.38 4.79
N PRO A 82 -15.11 -3.37 3.91
CA PRO A 82 -15.39 -2.23 3.03
C PRO A 82 -15.56 -0.90 3.77
N PHE A 83 -16.16 -0.93 4.97
CA PHE A 83 -16.36 0.28 5.78
C PHE A 83 -15.02 0.93 6.16
N GLU A 84 -14.05 0.13 6.59
CA GLU A 84 -12.71 0.63 6.95
C GLU A 84 -11.97 1.18 5.73
N ILE A 85 -12.12 0.53 4.57
CA ILE A 85 -11.55 1.00 3.30
C ILE A 85 -12.15 2.36 2.91
N GLU A 86 -13.46 2.53 3.01
CA GLU A 86 -14.12 3.81 2.70
C GLU A 86 -13.77 4.91 3.72
N LYS A 87 -13.58 4.55 4.99
CA LYS A 87 -13.03 5.48 6.00
C LYS A 87 -11.64 5.97 5.60
N LEU A 88 -10.75 5.07 5.18
CA LEU A 88 -9.42 5.44 4.69
C LEU A 88 -9.50 6.33 3.44
N LYS A 89 -10.42 6.06 2.51
CA LYS A 89 -10.60 6.91 1.32
C LYS A 89 -10.97 8.34 1.70
N ALA A 90 -11.80 8.53 2.72
CA ALA A 90 -12.11 9.86 3.23
C ALA A 90 -10.86 10.56 3.79
N SER A 91 -10.05 9.85 4.59
CA SER A 91 -8.78 10.38 5.11
C SER A 91 -7.76 10.72 4.02
N LEU A 92 -7.69 9.93 2.94
CA LEU A 92 -6.80 10.20 1.81
C LEU A 92 -7.28 11.35 0.92
N ARG A 93 -8.59 11.60 0.85
CA ARG A 93 -9.11 12.85 0.28
C ARG A 93 -8.62 14.06 1.06
N ASP A 94 -8.64 14.01 2.39
CA ASP A 94 -8.11 15.10 3.21
C ASP A 94 -6.59 15.30 2.97
N CYS A 95 -5.84 14.22 2.71
CA CYS A 95 -4.44 14.33 2.30
C CYS A 95 -4.27 15.02 0.93
N ALA A 96 -5.09 14.65 -0.06
CA ALA A 96 -5.04 15.27 -1.39
C ALA A 96 -5.42 16.77 -1.37
N GLU A 97 -6.31 17.15 -0.45
CA GLU A 97 -6.78 18.54 -0.27
C GLU A 97 -5.88 19.38 0.65
N GLY A 98 -4.79 18.83 1.19
CA GLY A 98 -3.90 19.56 2.09
C GLY A 98 -4.41 19.71 3.52
N LYS A 99 -5.44 18.96 3.91
CA LYS A 99 -6.06 18.99 5.25
C LYS A 99 -5.42 17.99 6.22
N ALA A 100 -4.83 16.91 5.71
CA ALA A 100 -4.13 15.89 6.48
C ALA A 100 -2.77 15.55 5.85
N PHE A 101 -1.96 14.75 6.55
CA PHE A 101 -0.69 14.23 6.04
C PHE A 101 -0.62 12.71 6.21
N LEU A 102 -0.18 12.00 5.18
CA LEU A 102 -0.07 10.55 5.17
C LEU A 102 1.31 10.11 5.67
N LEU A 103 1.34 9.30 6.72
CA LEU A 103 2.50 8.54 7.16
C LEU A 103 2.28 7.07 6.83
N GLN A 104 3.00 6.57 5.82
CA GLN A 104 3.03 5.15 5.49
C GLN A 104 4.39 4.56 5.82
N GLY A 105 4.44 3.47 6.60
CA GLY A 105 5.71 2.95 7.12
C GLY A 105 5.64 1.52 7.62
N GLY A 106 6.78 0.83 7.62
CA GLY A 106 6.94 -0.52 8.17
C GLY A 106 8.01 -1.30 7.42
N ASP A 107 7.96 -2.63 7.47
CA ASP A 107 9.01 -3.47 6.90
C ASP A 107 9.11 -3.34 5.36
N CYS A 108 10.31 -3.60 4.83
CA CYS A 108 10.49 -3.79 3.40
C CYS A 108 9.71 -5.02 2.90
N ALA A 109 9.91 -6.14 3.58
CA ALA A 109 9.16 -7.38 3.42
C ALA A 109 8.95 -7.98 4.81
N GLU A 110 7.71 -8.36 5.12
CA GLU A 110 7.41 -9.11 6.34
C GLU A 110 7.91 -10.55 6.20
N LEU A 111 8.29 -11.13 7.33
CA LEU A 111 8.53 -12.56 7.48
C LEU A 111 7.42 -13.16 8.33
N PHE A 112 7.15 -14.44 8.15
CA PHE A 112 6.21 -15.17 9.02
C PHE A 112 6.66 -15.13 10.47
N ASP A 113 7.98 -15.17 10.71
CA ASP A 113 8.58 -15.05 12.05
C ASP A 113 8.34 -13.67 12.70
N TYR A 114 8.03 -12.62 11.92
CA TYR A 114 7.69 -11.31 12.47
C TYR A 114 6.25 -11.22 12.99
N CYS A 115 5.47 -12.29 12.86
CA CYS A 115 4.13 -12.41 13.44
C CYS A 115 4.21 -12.74 14.94
N GLU A 116 4.92 -11.90 15.69
CA GLU A 116 5.12 -12.01 17.13
C GLU A 116 4.80 -10.68 17.83
N PRO A 117 4.36 -10.69 19.10
CA PRO A 117 3.93 -9.50 19.83
C PRO A 117 4.93 -8.34 19.77
N GLU A 118 6.18 -8.60 20.13
CA GLU A 118 7.23 -7.59 20.27
C GLU A 118 7.55 -6.90 18.94
N ALA A 119 7.71 -7.68 17.86
CA ALA A 119 7.98 -7.15 16.52
C ALA A 119 6.80 -6.32 16.00
N ILE A 120 5.56 -6.76 16.26
CA ILE A 120 4.36 -6.01 15.85
C ILE A 120 4.25 -4.70 16.65
N GLU A 121 4.44 -4.75 17.97
CA GLU A 121 4.37 -3.57 18.83
C GLU A 121 5.46 -2.55 18.51
N SER A 122 6.70 -2.98 18.24
CA SER A 122 7.80 -2.06 17.95
C SER A 122 7.48 -1.19 16.72
N LYS A 123 6.91 -1.79 15.68
CA LYS A 123 6.44 -1.09 14.47
C LYS A 123 5.27 -0.14 14.74
N ILE A 124 4.29 -0.55 15.55
CA ILE A 124 3.17 0.30 15.93
C ILE A 124 3.70 1.51 16.71
N LYS A 125 4.53 1.30 17.73
CA LYS A 125 5.12 2.36 18.56
C LYS A 125 5.88 3.37 17.70
N LEU A 126 6.73 2.92 16.78
CA LEU A 126 7.46 3.83 15.90
C LEU A 126 6.54 4.69 15.02
N LEU A 127 5.51 4.09 14.40
CA LEU A 127 4.52 4.83 13.63
C LEU A 127 3.79 5.87 14.48
N LEU A 128 3.45 5.54 15.73
CA LEU A 128 2.79 6.46 16.66
C LEU A 128 3.72 7.61 17.07
N GLN A 129 4.96 7.31 17.49
CA GLN A 129 5.97 8.31 17.88
C GLN A 129 6.20 9.31 16.75
N MET A 130 6.45 8.83 15.52
CA MET A 130 6.62 9.69 14.34
C MET A 130 5.37 10.55 14.07
N SER A 131 4.18 9.97 14.26
CA SER A 131 2.93 10.71 14.05
C SER A 131 2.79 11.87 15.02
N LEU A 132 3.23 11.76 16.27
CA LEU A 132 3.18 12.88 17.23
C LEU A 132 4.08 14.03 16.78
N VAL A 133 5.29 13.70 16.34
CA VAL A 133 6.25 14.69 15.82
C VAL A 133 5.65 15.42 14.62
N LEU A 134 5.02 14.67 13.70
CA LEU A 134 4.34 15.24 12.53
C LEU A 134 3.11 16.08 12.93
N ILE A 135 2.25 15.62 13.82
CA ILE A 135 1.08 16.40 14.27
C ILE A 135 1.53 17.73 14.89
N SER A 136 2.54 17.69 15.78
CA SER A 136 3.13 18.89 16.40
C SER A 136 3.79 19.83 15.39
N GLY A 137 4.39 19.28 14.33
CA GLY A 137 5.03 20.03 13.25
C GLY A 137 4.07 20.69 12.28
N LEU A 138 3.12 19.92 11.78
CA LEU A 138 2.27 20.27 10.65
C LEU A 138 0.98 20.97 11.09
N ASN A 139 0.58 20.81 12.36
CA ASN A 139 -0.72 21.22 12.88
C ASN A 139 -1.89 20.69 12.02
N LYS A 140 -1.76 19.41 11.60
CA LYS A 140 -2.71 18.69 10.76
C LYS A 140 -2.87 17.25 11.27
N PRO A 141 -4.04 16.62 11.06
CA PRO A 141 -4.20 15.19 11.28
C PRO A 141 -3.19 14.37 10.46
N VAL A 142 -2.71 13.28 11.06
CA VAL A 142 -1.84 12.29 10.39
C VAL A 142 -2.63 11.00 10.13
N VAL A 143 -2.68 10.60 8.87
CA VAL A 143 -3.25 9.32 8.42
C VAL A 143 -2.15 8.27 8.46
N ARG A 144 -2.36 7.17 9.21
CA ARG A 144 -1.34 6.15 9.45
C ARG A 144 -1.64 4.90 8.65
N ILE A 145 -0.73 4.50 7.78
CA ILE A 145 -0.83 3.25 7.01
C ILE A 145 0.42 2.40 7.27
N ALA A 146 0.26 1.27 7.94
CA ALA A 146 1.32 0.33 8.17
C ALA A 146 1.61 -0.52 6.91
N ARG A 147 2.89 -0.76 6.62
CA ARG A 147 3.35 -1.83 5.72
C ARG A 147 3.40 -3.14 6.51
N MET A 148 2.22 -3.65 6.85
CA MET A 148 2.05 -4.79 7.75
C MET A 148 0.83 -5.61 7.37
N ALA A 149 0.77 -6.84 7.85
CA ALA A 149 -0.30 -7.79 7.63
C ALA A 149 -0.54 -8.13 6.14
N GLY A 150 0.50 -8.23 5.33
CA GLY A 150 0.37 -8.66 3.93
C GLY A 150 1.59 -8.39 3.05
N GLN A 151 2.60 -7.68 3.54
CA GLN A 151 3.77 -7.26 2.78
C GLN A 151 4.81 -8.38 2.66
N TYR A 152 4.38 -9.59 2.32
CA TYR A 152 5.22 -10.79 2.22
C TYR A 152 5.82 -10.98 0.83
N ALA A 153 5.30 -10.34 -0.22
CA ALA A 153 5.81 -10.53 -1.59
C ALA A 153 6.85 -9.46 -1.94
N LYS A 154 7.96 -9.86 -2.58
CA LYS A 154 8.99 -8.93 -3.07
C LYS A 154 9.29 -9.15 -4.56
N PRO A 155 9.26 -8.10 -5.40
CA PRO A 155 9.72 -8.20 -6.78
C PRO A 155 11.26 -8.28 -6.82
N ARG A 156 11.80 -9.06 -7.77
CA ARG A 156 13.25 -9.25 -7.93
C ARG A 156 13.69 -8.82 -9.33
N SER A 157 14.89 -8.25 -9.42
CA SER A 157 15.51 -7.93 -10.71
C SER A 157 15.90 -9.19 -11.50
N SER A 158 16.23 -10.28 -10.79
CA SER A 158 16.59 -11.57 -11.37
C SER A 158 15.86 -12.70 -10.64
N PRO A 159 15.37 -13.73 -11.36
CA PRO A 159 14.75 -14.90 -10.75
C PRO A 159 15.74 -15.75 -9.94
N ASN A 160 17.04 -15.64 -10.23
CA ASN A 160 18.12 -16.33 -9.52
C ASN A 160 19.14 -15.34 -8.93
N GLU A 161 19.81 -15.74 -7.87
CA GLU A 161 20.95 -15.06 -7.27
C GLU A 161 22.15 -16.01 -7.11
N THR A 162 23.35 -15.45 -7.00
CA THR A 162 24.58 -16.23 -6.84
C THR A 162 25.01 -16.21 -5.38
N ILE A 163 25.05 -17.39 -4.75
CA ILE A 163 25.54 -17.58 -3.38
C ILE A 163 26.72 -18.56 -3.46
N ASN A 164 27.91 -18.12 -3.01
CA ASN A 164 29.14 -18.93 -3.04
C ASN A 164 29.43 -19.55 -4.41
N GLY A 165 29.23 -18.78 -5.49
CA GLY A 165 29.44 -19.22 -6.87
C GLY A 165 28.35 -20.14 -7.45
N LYS A 166 27.32 -20.49 -6.68
CA LYS A 166 26.18 -21.31 -7.14
C LYS A 166 24.96 -20.45 -7.43
N GLN A 167 24.29 -20.74 -8.55
CA GLN A 167 22.99 -20.13 -8.87
C GLN A 167 21.89 -20.80 -8.04
N VAL A 168 21.12 -19.99 -7.33
CA VAL A 168 19.97 -20.42 -6.53
C VAL A 168 18.77 -19.52 -6.82
N PRO A 169 17.52 -20.01 -6.71
CA PRO A 169 16.37 -19.15 -6.84
C PRO A 169 16.40 -18.01 -5.82
N SER A 170 16.12 -16.81 -6.30
CA SER A 170 16.03 -15.61 -5.48
C SER A 170 14.94 -15.77 -4.41
N PHE A 171 15.20 -15.26 -3.21
CA PHE A 171 14.17 -15.09 -2.19
C PHE A 171 13.20 -14.02 -2.71
N ARG A 172 11.92 -14.37 -2.78
CA ARG A 172 10.85 -13.51 -3.29
C ARG A 172 9.83 -13.19 -2.21
N GLY A 173 10.19 -13.45 -0.95
CA GLY A 173 9.39 -13.22 0.23
C GLY A 173 8.60 -14.45 0.66
N ASP A 174 8.24 -14.50 1.94
CA ASP A 174 7.77 -15.70 2.64
C ASP A 174 6.46 -16.29 2.09
N ILE A 175 5.68 -15.50 1.35
CA ILE A 175 4.49 -15.97 0.64
C ILE A 175 4.82 -16.89 -0.55
N LEU A 176 6.07 -16.88 -1.03
CA LEU A 176 6.54 -17.69 -2.16
C LEU A 176 7.55 -18.76 -1.73
N ASN A 177 8.60 -18.37 -1.02
CA ASN A 177 9.70 -19.26 -0.62
C ASN A 177 10.40 -18.75 0.65
N GLY A 178 11.17 -19.60 1.33
CA GLY A 178 11.92 -19.22 2.53
C GLY A 178 13.26 -18.58 2.20
N TYR A 179 13.83 -17.81 3.14
CA TYR A 179 15.16 -17.22 2.96
C TYR A 179 16.31 -18.25 2.95
N PRO A 180 16.32 -19.32 3.77
CA PRO A 180 17.37 -20.35 3.70
C PRO A 180 17.51 -20.96 2.30
N VAL A 181 18.73 -21.31 1.90
CA VAL A 181 19.01 -21.82 0.53
C VAL A 181 18.24 -23.11 0.22
N ASN A 182 18.02 -23.95 1.22
CA ASN A 182 17.24 -25.19 1.12
C ASN A 182 15.73 -24.97 1.03
N GLU A 183 15.24 -23.74 1.22
CA GLU A 183 13.82 -23.38 1.19
C GLU A 183 13.45 -22.49 0.00
N ARG A 184 14.31 -22.41 -1.03
CA ARG A 184 14.13 -21.52 -2.18
C ARG A 184 13.14 -22.01 -3.23
N ALA A 185 12.71 -23.26 -3.17
CA ALA A 185 11.64 -23.77 -4.01
C ALA A 185 10.32 -23.03 -3.70
N LEU A 186 9.52 -22.78 -4.73
CA LEU A 186 8.21 -22.15 -4.55
C LEU A 186 7.24 -23.14 -3.90
N ASP A 187 6.59 -22.71 -2.83
CA ASP A 187 5.62 -23.53 -2.10
C ASP A 187 4.23 -22.88 -2.11
N PRO A 188 3.26 -23.44 -2.87
CA PRO A 188 1.89 -22.93 -2.91
C PRO A 188 1.19 -22.87 -1.55
N SER A 189 1.60 -23.68 -0.56
CA SER A 189 1.00 -23.67 0.78
C SER A 189 1.23 -22.34 1.49
N ARG A 190 2.33 -21.63 1.17
CA ARG A 190 2.69 -20.32 1.71
C ARG A 190 1.70 -19.22 1.36
N LEU A 191 0.91 -19.37 0.29
CA LEU A 191 -0.21 -18.47 -0.02
C LEU A 191 -1.25 -18.45 1.12
N VAL A 192 -1.58 -19.63 1.66
CA VAL A 192 -2.53 -19.77 2.76
C VAL A 192 -1.88 -19.34 4.08
N SER A 193 -0.60 -19.67 4.28
CA SER A 193 0.14 -19.23 5.46
C SER A 193 0.21 -17.70 5.55
N ALA A 194 0.48 -17.01 4.44
CA ALA A 194 0.51 -15.56 4.40
C ALA A 194 -0.82 -14.94 4.85
N TYR A 195 -1.96 -15.49 4.40
CA TYR A 195 -3.26 -15.04 4.88
C TYR A 195 -3.41 -15.18 6.40
N PHE A 196 -3.02 -16.31 6.98
CA PHE A 196 -3.18 -16.52 8.42
C PHE A 196 -2.25 -15.63 9.25
N HIS A 197 -1.00 -15.42 8.81
CA HIS A 197 -0.10 -14.48 9.47
C HIS A 197 -0.58 -13.03 9.33
N SER A 198 -1.11 -12.65 8.16
CA SER A 198 -1.78 -11.35 7.98
C SER A 198 -2.95 -11.15 8.94
N ALA A 199 -3.86 -12.14 9.02
CA ALA A 199 -5.02 -12.07 9.89
C ALA A 199 -4.63 -12.01 11.38
N ALA A 200 -3.66 -12.82 11.80
CA ALA A 200 -3.15 -12.80 13.18
C ALA A 200 -2.47 -11.47 13.52
N THR A 201 -1.62 -10.96 12.63
CA THR A 201 -0.95 -9.67 12.79
C THR A 201 -1.95 -8.53 12.93
N LEU A 202 -2.93 -8.42 12.02
CA LEU A 202 -3.94 -7.35 12.08
C LEU A 202 -4.86 -7.48 13.30
N ASN A 203 -5.21 -8.71 13.69
CA ASN A 203 -5.99 -8.92 14.90
C ASN A 203 -5.23 -8.42 16.14
N TYR A 204 -3.94 -8.75 16.24
CA TYR A 204 -3.09 -8.28 17.32
C TYR A 204 -2.96 -6.75 17.30
N VAL A 205 -2.70 -6.14 16.14
CA VAL A 205 -2.66 -4.67 15.98
C VAL A 205 -3.94 -4.01 16.51
N ARG A 206 -5.11 -4.51 16.12
CA ARG A 206 -6.41 -3.98 16.58
C ARG A 206 -6.58 -4.15 18.10
N ALA A 207 -6.18 -5.29 18.64
CA ALA A 207 -6.24 -5.57 20.08
C ALA A 207 -5.30 -4.64 20.86
N SER A 208 -4.07 -4.41 20.40
CA SER A 208 -3.10 -3.52 21.06
C SER A 208 -3.58 -2.07 21.05
N ILE A 209 -4.12 -1.58 19.93
CA ILE A 209 -4.72 -0.23 19.84
C ILE A 209 -5.89 -0.11 20.82
N SER A 210 -6.80 -1.09 20.83
CA SER A 210 -7.95 -1.10 21.74
C SER A 210 -7.56 -1.24 23.21
N SER A 211 -6.38 -1.80 23.49
CA SER A 211 -5.83 -1.95 24.84
C SER A 211 -5.03 -0.74 25.32
N GLY A 212 -4.96 0.33 24.50
CA GLY A 212 -4.35 1.60 24.90
C GLY A 212 -2.90 1.79 24.48
N ILE A 213 -2.33 0.94 23.60
CA ILE A 213 -0.97 1.20 23.04
C ILE A 213 -0.92 2.54 22.28
N ALA A 214 -2.07 3.08 21.89
CA ALA A 214 -2.22 4.35 21.19
C ALA A 214 -2.87 5.46 22.05
N ASP A 215 -3.02 5.25 23.35
CA ASP A 215 -3.61 6.23 24.26
C ASP A 215 -2.67 7.43 24.49
N LEU A 216 -3.09 8.60 24.02
CA LEU A 216 -2.34 9.85 24.14
C LEU A 216 -2.25 10.36 25.59
N HIS A 217 -3.01 9.80 26.53
CA HIS A 217 -2.88 10.10 27.96
C HIS A 217 -1.73 9.33 28.63
N ARG A 218 -1.16 8.32 27.96
CA ARG A 218 0.02 7.58 28.42
C ARG A 218 1.17 7.61 27.42
N PRO A 219 1.57 8.79 26.92
CA PRO A 219 2.59 8.89 25.87
C PRO A 219 3.99 8.53 26.39
N LEU A 220 4.18 8.50 27.71
CA LEU A 220 5.43 8.07 28.37
C LEU A 220 5.68 6.55 28.24
N ASP A 221 4.65 5.76 27.94
CA ASP A 221 4.80 4.33 27.61
C ASP A 221 5.46 4.14 26.21
N TRP A 222 5.55 5.21 25.41
CA TRP A 222 6.22 5.25 24.10
C TRP A 222 7.65 5.78 24.17
N GLY A 223 8.33 5.51 25.29
CA GLY A 223 9.73 5.87 25.48
C GLY A 223 10.58 5.49 24.26
N LEU A 224 11.62 6.27 24.01
CA LEU A 224 12.54 6.05 22.90
C LEU A 224 13.52 4.93 23.29
N GLY A 225 13.06 3.68 23.20
CA GLY A 225 13.72 2.53 23.82
C GLY A 225 15.17 2.33 23.36
N HIS A 226 15.46 2.60 22.09
CA HIS A 226 16.79 2.40 21.51
C HIS A 226 17.51 3.71 21.17
N VAL A 227 16.82 4.84 21.12
CA VAL A 227 17.45 6.14 20.86
C VAL A 227 18.32 6.55 22.04
N ARG A 228 19.63 6.66 21.82
CA ARG A 228 20.60 7.12 22.84
C ARG A 228 21.01 8.58 22.71
N ASP A 229 20.52 9.30 21.71
CA ASP A 229 20.85 10.70 21.46
C ASP A 229 20.12 11.64 22.41
N PRO A 230 20.84 12.36 23.30
CA PRO A 230 20.23 13.26 24.27
C PRO A 230 19.46 14.42 23.62
N GLU A 231 19.91 14.92 22.45
CA GLU A 231 19.26 16.04 21.77
C GLU A 231 17.90 15.60 21.21
N LEU A 232 17.87 14.45 20.53
CA LEU A 232 16.63 13.89 20.00
C LEU A 232 15.66 13.50 21.11
N GLN A 233 16.15 12.88 22.19
CA GLN A 233 15.35 12.58 23.37
C GLN A 233 14.73 13.85 23.97
N THR A 234 15.51 14.92 24.09
CA THR A 234 15.03 16.21 24.61
C THR A 234 13.94 16.80 23.72
N LYS A 235 14.16 16.86 22.39
CA LYS A 235 13.17 17.38 21.43
C LYS A 235 11.87 16.59 21.47
N TYR A 236 11.96 15.25 21.51
CA TYR A 236 10.78 14.40 21.58
C TYR A 236 10.04 14.58 22.91
N SER A 237 10.77 14.62 24.02
CA SER A 237 10.19 14.82 25.36
C SER A 237 9.44 16.15 25.47
N GLN A 238 9.96 17.22 24.87
CA GLN A 238 9.27 18.52 24.79
C GLN A 238 7.94 18.44 24.02
N ILE A 239 7.90 17.70 22.91
CA ILE A 239 6.67 17.48 22.15
C ILE A 239 5.66 16.71 23.01
N VAL A 240 6.09 15.61 23.62
CA VAL A 240 5.24 14.78 24.48
C VAL A 240 4.67 15.62 25.62
N SER A 241 5.51 16.37 26.35
CA SER A 241 5.07 17.27 27.43
C SER A 241 4.04 18.29 26.95
N SER A 242 4.29 18.95 25.81
CA SER A 242 3.35 19.94 25.26
C SER A 242 2.00 19.34 24.87
N ILE A 243 2.00 18.13 24.30
CA ILE A 243 0.77 17.40 23.98
C ILE A 243 0.04 17.01 25.27
N THR A 244 0.74 16.46 26.25
CA THR A 244 0.15 16.08 27.55
C THR A 244 -0.47 17.28 28.26
N GLU A 245 0.20 18.43 28.28
CA GLU A 245 -0.34 19.68 28.83
C GLU A 245 -1.62 20.13 28.11
N SER A 246 -1.63 20.05 26.77
CA SER A 246 -2.79 20.41 25.95
C SER A 246 -3.98 19.48 26.21
N LEU A 247 -3.76 18.17 26.33
CA LEU A 247 -4.79 17.19 26.67
C LEU A 247 -5.34 17.44 28.09
N ASN A 248 -4.46 17.73 29.05
CA ASN A 248 -4.87 18.08 30.41
C ASN A 248 -5.73 19.34 30.42
N PHE A 249 -5.37 20.36 29.64
CA PHE A 249 -6.19 21.56 29.48
C PHE A 249 -7.56 21.25 28.89
N MET A 250 -7.63 20.47 27.79
CA MET A 250 -8.90 20.05 27.18
C MET A 250 -9.79 19.29 28.17
N ARG A 251 -9.19 18.47 29.04
CA ARG A 251 -9.90 17.80 30.13
C ARG A 251 -10.41 18.77 31.18
N THR A 252 -9.58 19.72 31.62
CA THR A 252 -9.97 20.74 32.61
C THR A 252 -11.15 21.59 32.12
N VAL A 253 -11.23 21.91 30.83
CA VAL A 253 -12.34 22.69 30.25
C VAL A 253 -13.53 21.84 29.80
N GLY A 254 -13.51 20.52 30.02
CA GLY A 254 -14.61 19.61 29.67
C GLY A 254 -14.72 19.25 28.18
N ALA A 255 -13.71 19.56 27.37
CA ALA A 255 -13.65 19.23 25.94
C ALA A 255 -13.16 17.78 25.66
N ASP A 256 -12.56 17.12 26.66
CA ASP A 256 -12.09 15.72 26.61
C ASP A 256 -13.17 14.71 27.06
N THR A 257 -14.37 14.77 26.49
CA THR A 257 -15.52 13.93 26.92
C THR A 257 -15.94 12.88 25.88
N ALA A 258 -15.34 12.88 24.69
CA ALA A 258 -15.82 12.11 23.53
C ALA A 258 -14.99 10.85 23.17
N GLY A 259 -13.98 10.46 23.96
CA GLY A 259 -13.20 9.23 23.75
C GLY A 259 -12.29 9.20 22.50
N GLN A 260 -12.34 10.23 21.64
CA GLN A 260 -11.55 10.31 20.41
C GLN A 260 -10.03 10.43 20.66
N LEU A 261 -9.62 10.78 21.88
CA LEU A 261 -8.21 10.90 22.29
C LEU A 261 -7.63 9.59 22.84
N GLN A 262 -8.46 8.55 23.01
CA GLN A 262 -8.09 7.25 23.57
C GLN A 262 -7.72 6.21 22.51
N THR A 263 -7.95 6.50 21.23
CA THR A 263 -7.73 5.55 20.14
C THR A 263 -7.27 6.27 18.87
N VAL A 264 -6.64 5.52 17.97
CA VAL A 264 -6.21 6.00 16.66
C VAL A 264 -6.59 5.00 15.58
N ASP A 265 -6.83 5.50 14.38
CA ASP A 265 -6.94 4.64 13.21
C ASP A 265 -5.54 4.27 12.70
N LEU A 266 -5.30 2.96 12.56
CA LEU A 266 -4.13 2.40 11.88
C LEU A 266 -4.61 1.46 10.77
N TYR A 267 -4.25 1.79 9.53
CA TYR A 267 -4.58 0.99 8.36
C TYR A 267 -3.41 0.10 7.95
N THR A 268 -3.66 -0.87 7.08
CA THR A 268 -2.64 -1.81 6.55
C THR A 268 -2.50 -1.67 5.05
N SER A 269 -1.31 -1.99 4.55
CA SER A 269 -0.99 -1.93 3.13
C SER A 269 0.12 -2.89 2.72
N HIS A 270 0.04 -3.34 1.47
CA HIS A 270 1.10 -4.08 0.79
C HIS A 270 1.10 -3.82 -0.72
N GLU A 271 2.18 -4.24 -1.39
CA GLU A 271 2.25 -4.26 -2.84
C GLU A 271 1.32 -5.36 -3.34
N GLY A 272 0.31 -5.03 -4.15
CA GLY A 272 -0.56 -6.03 -4.77
C GLY A 272 0.14 -6.77 -5.90
N LEU A 273 1.19 -7.53 -5.56
CA LEU A 273 2.14 -8.12 -6.49
C LEU A 273 1.64 -9.46 -7.04
N LEU A 274 1.17 -10.34 -6.16
CA LEU A 274 0.72 -11.69 -6.51
C LEU A 274 -0.77 -11.68 -6.84
N LEU A 275 -1.10 -11.32 -8.08
CA LEU A 275 -2.50 -11.10 -8.49
C LEU A 275 -3.43 -12.31 -8.29
N GLN A 276 -2.92 -13.53 -8.25
CA GLN A 276 -3.72 -14.71 -7.88
C GLN A 276 -4.18 -14.67 -6.41
N TYR A 277 -3.28 -14.26 -5.50
CA TYR A 277 -3.58 -14.07 -4.08
C TYR A 277 -4.56 -12.90 -3.88
N GLU A 278 -4.27 -11.76 -4.49
CA GLU A 278 -5.13 -10.57 -4.44
C GLU A 278 -6.54 -10.85 -5.03
N GLN A 279 -6.62 -11.53 -6.18
CA GLN A 279 -7.89 -11.94 -6.76
C GLN A 279 -8.66 -12.89 -5.82
N ALA A 280 -7.96 -13.83 -5.16
CA ALA A 280 -8.59 -14.75 -4.23
C ALA A 280 -9.11 -14.06 -2.95
N LEU A 281 -8.61 -12.87 -2.62
CA LEU A 281 -9.07 -12.02 -1.52
C LEU A 281 -9.96 -10.84 -1.97
N THR A 282 -10.19 -10.69 -3.27
CA THR A 282 -11.18 -9.75 -3.78
C THR A 282 -12.61 -10.23 -3.54
N ARG A 283 -13.48 -9.34 -3.07
CA ARG A 283 -14.89 -9.61 -2.76
C ARG A 283 -15.77 -8.55 -3.42
N THR A 284 -16.84 -9.00 -4.06
CA THR A 284 -17.94 -8.13 -4.48
C THR A 284 -18.85 -7.93 -3.27
N LEU A 285 -18.83 -6.73 -2.68
CA LEU A 285 -19.56 -6.42 -1.46
C LEU A 285 -20.38 -5.16 -1.64
N LYS A 286 -21.55 -5.13 -0.98
CA LYS A 286 -22.35 -3.92 -0.80
C LYS A 286 -21.85 -3.17 0.42
N LEU A 287 -21.87 -1.86 0.33
CA LEU A 287 -21.62 -1.00 1.46
C LEU A 287 -22.94 -0.87 2.24
N SER A 288 -23.14 -1.64 3.31
CA SER A 288 -24.33 -1.41 4.14
C SER A 288 -24.27 -0.03 4.77
N ALA A 289 -25.43 0.53 5.14
CA ALA A 289 -25.48 1.76 5.93
C ALA A 289 -24.51 1.67 7.12
N ALA A 290 -23.76 2.75 7.33
CA ALA A 290 -22.82 2.84 8.45
C ALA A 290 -23.56 2.60 9.79
N PRO A 291 -22.90 2.04 10.82
CA PRO A 291 -23.51 1.98 12.15
C PRO A 291 -23.94 3.38 12.58
N ALA A 292 -25.05 3.49 13.33
CA ALA A 292 -25.72 4.76 13.67
C ALA A 292 -24.81 5.83 14.36
N ASN A 293 -23.62 5.44 14.81
CA ASN A 293 -22.64 6.28 15.50
C ASN A 293 -21.39 6.59 14.66
N ALA A 294 -21.33 6.20 13.39
CA ALA A 294 -20.24 6.57 12.49
C ALA A 294 -20.48 7.97 11.89
N LEU A 295 -19.43 8.80 11.85
CA LEU A 295 -19.45 10.08 11.14
C LEU A 295 -20.05 9.89 9.74
N PRO A 296 -20.98 10.76 9.30
CA PRO A 296 -21.63 10.60 8.01
C PRO A 296 -20.56 10.63 6.93
N PRO A 297 -20.42 9.55 6.15
CA PRO A 297 -19.49 9.56 5.07
C PRO A 297 -19.97 10.51 3.96
N THR A 298 -19.04 11.21 3.32
CA THR A 298 -19.27 12.22 2.26
C THR A 298 -20.26 11.78 1.18
N ASP A 299 -20.88 12.73 0.47
CA ASP A 299 -21.86 12.65 -0.65
C ASP A 299 -21.61 11.58 -1.76
N ALA A 300 -20.47 10.88 -1.74
CA ALA A 300 -20.13 9.76 -2.61
C ALA A 300 -20.49 8.37 -2.05
N PHE A 301 -21.16 8.27 -0.90
CA PHE A 301 -21.65 7.00 -0.35
C PHE A 301 -22.85 6.47 -1.15
N GLN A 302 -22.58 5.78 -2.26
CA GLN A 302 -23.60 5.02 -2.98
C GLN A 302 -23.81 3.68 -2.28
N ALA A 303 -24.59 3.69 -1.19
CA ALA A 303 -24.88 2.52 -0.34
C ALA A 303 -25.55 1.34 -1.08
N ASP A 304 -25.91 1.49 -2.35
CA ASP A 304 -26.67 0.47 -3.11
C ASP A 304 -25.90 -0.19 -4.26
N LYS A 305 -24.59 0.08 -4.42
CA LYS A 305 -23.81 -0.52 -5.52
C LYS A 305 -22.88 -1.64 -5.04
N ASP A 306 -22.94 -2.78 -5.75
CA ASP A 306 -21.93 -3.83 -5.65
C ASP A 306 -20.57 -3.30 -6.13
N LEU A 307 -19.60 -3.26 -5.22
CA LEU A 307 -18.24 -2.82 -5.49
C LEU A 307 -17.25 -3.95 -5.21
N ASN A 308 -16.15 -3.99 -5.95
CA ASN A 308 -15.11 -4.98 -5.76
C ASN A 308 -14.04 -4.39 -4.84
N TYR A 309 -13.93 -4.94 -3.65
CA TYR A 309 -12.87 -4.59 -2.71
C TYR A 309 -11.87 -5.74 -2.67
N ASP A 310 -10.60 -5.43 -2.83
CA ASP A 310 -9.57 -6.36 -2.41
C ASP A 310 -9.48 -6.28 -0.89
N THR A 311 -9.93 -7.32 -0.21
CA THR A 311 -10.01 -7.31 1.25
C THR A 311 -8.77 -7.90 1.90
N SER A 312 -7.67 -8.04 1.15
CA SER A 312 -6.35 -8.38 1.68
C SER A 312 -5.75 -7.25 2.53
N ALA A 313 -6.01 -5.98 2.18
CA ALA A 313 -5.56 -4.81 2.93
C ALA A 313 -6.43 -3.58 2.66
N HIS A 314 -6.26 -2.54 3.48
CA HIS A 314 -6.98 -1.28 3.33
C HIS A 314 -6.52 -0.50 2.09
N PHE A 315 -5.21 -0.46 1.87
CA PHE A 315 -4.54 0.25 0.79
C PHE A 315 -3.57 -0.68 0.07
N LEU A 316 -3.58 -0.66 -1.26
CA LEU A 316 -2.68 -1.48 -2.08
C LEU A 316 -1.90 -0.59 -3.02
N TRP A 317 -0.66 -0.94 -3.37
CA TRP A 317 0.06 -0.22 -4.43
C TRP A 317 0.56 -1.12 -5.55
N ILE A 318 0.73 -0.49 -6.72
CA ILE A 318 1.42 -1.05 -7.87
C ILE A 318 2.89 -0.62 -7.82
N GLY A 319 3.81 -1.59 -7.86
CA GLY A 319 5.25 -1.35 -7.84
C GLY A 319 5.80 -0.77 -9.15
N ASP A 320 7.02 -0.24 -9.09
CA ASP A 320 7.68 0.40 -10.25
C ASP A 320 7.98 -0.61 -11.38
N ARG A 321 8.13 -1.89 -11.03
CA ARG A 321 8.38 -2.99 -11.99
C ARG A 321 7.11 -3.58 -12.59
N THR A 322 5.93 -3.20 -12.10
CA THR A 322 4.64 -3.81 -12.43
C THR A 322 3.59 -2.81 -12.91
N ARG A 323 3.96 -1.53 -13.07
CA ARG A 323 3.07 -0.43 -13.51
C ARG A 323 2.90 -0.29 -15.03
N GLN A 324 3.13 -1.34 -15.81
CA GLN A 324 2.95 -1.26 -17.27
C GLN A 324 1.49 -0.89 -17.59
N ILE A 325 1.27 0.15 -18.40
CA ILE A 325 -0.06 0.72 -18.68
C ILE A 325 -1.07 -0.34 -19.17
N ASP A 326 -0.63 -1.26 -20.02
CA ASP A 326 -1.44 -2.35 -20.56
C ASP A 326 -1.21 -3.70 -19.85
N GLY A 327 -0.50 -3.68 -18.73
CA GLY A 327 -0.16 -4.86 -17.94
C GLY A 327 -1.28 -5.34 -17.01
N ALA A 328 -1.06 -6.53 -16.46
CA ALA A 328 -2.00 -7.22 -15.58
C ALA A 328 -2.31 -6.45 -14.29
N HIS A 329 -1.31 -5.87 -13.63
CA HIS A 329 -1.52 -5.14 -12.37
C HIS A 329 -2.39 -3.90 -12.56
N VAL A 330 -2.15 -3.10 -13.60
CA VAL A 330 -3.00 -1.94 -13.90
C VAL A 330 -4.44 -2.36 -14.24
N GLU A 331 -4.61 -3.46 -15.00
CA GLU A 331 -5.96 -3.99 -15.29
C GLU A 331 -6.67 -4.50 -14.04
N PHE A 332 -5.98 -5.20 -13.13
CA PHE A 332 -6.57 -5.64 -11.87
C PHE A 332 -7.01 -4.45 -11.00
N PHE A 333 -6.10 -3.51 -10.76
CA PHE A 333 -6.35 -2.35 -9.89
C PHE A 333 -7.44 -1.40 -10.42
N ARG A 334 -7.64 -1.33 -11.75
CA ARG A 334 -8.68 -0.49 -12.38
C ARG A 334 -10.09 -0.75 -11.85
N GLY A 335 -10.40 -1.98 -11.44
CA GLY A 335 -11.73 -2.34 -10.96
C GLY A 335 -11.90 -2.35 -9.45
N LEU A 336 -10.83 -2.11 -8.69
CA LEU A 336 -10.88 -2.10 -7.23
C LEU A 336 -11.51 -0.81 -6.71
N ALA A 337 -12.26 -0.91 -5.62
CA ALA A 337 -12.82 0.22 -4.89
C ALA A 337 -11.82 0.83 -3.89
N ASN A 338 -10.86 0.04 -3.39
CA ASN A 338 -9.79 0.47 -2.47
C ASN A 338 -9.07 1.75 -2.94
N PRO A 339 -8.62 2.63 -2.04
CA PRO A 339 -7.60 3.60 -2.41
C PRO A 339 -6.32 2.86 -2.80
N ILE A 340 -5.61 3.37 -3.81
CA ILE A 340 -4.44 2.70 -4.36
C ILE A 340 -3.24 3.63 -4.49
N GLY A 341 -2.06 3.06 -4.41
CA GLY A 341 -0.79 3.71 -4.69
C GLY A 341 -0.19 3.27 -6.02
N ILE A 342 0.65 4.11 -6.62
CA ILE A 342 1.46 3.75 -7.79
C ILE A 342 2.86 4.30 -7.56
N LYS A 343 3.88 3.45 -7.60
CA LYS A 343 5.27 3.90 -7.56
C LYS A 343 5.61 4.64 -8.87
N ILE A 344 6.16 5.84 -8.76
CA ILE A 344 6.66 6.67 -9.86
C ILE A 344 8.17 6.80 -9.70
N GLY A 345 8.91 5.96 -10.43
CA GLY A 345 10.37 5.95 -10.43
C GLY A 345 10.99 6.74 -11.59
N PRO A 346 12.33 6.81 -11.68
CA PRO A 346 13.06 7.55 -12.71
C PRO A 346 12.79 7.16 -14.15
N THR A 347 12.29 5.95 -14.37
CA THR A 347 11.93 5.41 -15.69
C THR A 347 10.46 5.66 -16.04
N THR A 348 9.75 6.49 -15.27
CA THR A 348 8.37 6.84 -15.57
C THR A 348 8.36 8.04 -16.49
N GLU A 349 7.81 7.86 -17.70
CA GLU A 349 7.57 9.00 -18.57
C GLU A 349 6.43 9.86 -18.01
N THR A 350 6.59 11.18 -18.09
CA THR A 350 5.60 12.12 -17.57
C THR A 350 4.22 11.93 -18.21
N SER A 351 4.17 11.64 -19.51
CA SER A 351 2.93 11.33 -20.25
C SER A 351 2.21 10.06 -19.77
N ASP A 352 2.95 9.09 -19.23
CA ASP A 352 2.38 7.83 -18.76
C ASP A 352 1.54 8.04 -17.51
N VAL A 353 1.88 9.02 -16.67
CA VAL A 353 1.15 9.30 -15.42
C VAL A 353 -0.31 9.64 -15.70
N LEU A 354 -0.61 10.50 -16.68
CA LEU A 354 -2.01 10.80 -17.02
C LEU A 354 -2.74 9.58 -17.58
N THR A 355 -2.05 8.77 -18.37
CA THR A 355 -2.64 7.54 -18.92
C THR A 355 -2.99 6.54 -17.82
N LEU A 356 -2.11 6.39 -16.83
CA LEU A 356 -2.36 5.58 -15.64
C LEU A 356 -3.53 6.14 -14.82
N LEU A 357 -3.56 7.46 -14.57
CA LEU A 357 -4.66 8.10 -13.83
C LEU A 357 -6.02 7.94 -14.53
N ARG A 358 -6.08 8.10 -15.85
CA ARG A 358 -7.29 7.87 -16.66
C ARG A 358 -7.81 6.44 -16.57
N ARG A 359 -6.91 5.45 -16.47
CA ARG A 359 -7.29 4.06 -16.31
C ARG A 359 -7.72 3.72 -14.89
N LEU A 360 -7.00 4.22 -13.89
CA LEU A 360 -7.13 3.80 -12.49
C LEU A 360 -8.12 4.66 -11.70
N ASN A 361 -8.36 5.89 -12.12
CA ASN A 361 -9.30 6.82 -11.50
C ASN A 361 -10.18 7.54 -12.54
N PRO A 362 -10.91 6.81 -13.41
CA PRO A 362 -11.70 7.43 -14.48
C PRO A 362 -12.79 8.38 -13.96
N ARG A 363 -13.21 8.22 -12.69
CA ARG A 363 -14.20 9.07 -12.01
C ARG A 363 -13.58 10.30 -11.34
N LYS A 364 -12.25 10.45 -11.36
CA LYS A 364 -11.52 11.57 -10.73
C LYS A 364 -11.87 11.74 -9.25
N GLU A 365 -12.04 10.62 -8.56
CA GLU A 365 -12.31 10.59 -7.13
C GLU A 365 -11.08 11.13 -6.39
N VAL A 366 -11.28 12.14 -5.54
CA VAL A 366 -10.20 12.80 -4.79
C VAL A 366 -9.63 11.81 -3.78
N GLY A 367 -8.30 11.69 -3.73
CA GLY A 367 -7.62 10.78 -2.80
C GLY A 367 -7.61 9.30 -3.22
N LYS A 368 -8.28 8.93 -4.32
CA LYS A 368 -8.35 7.54 -4.80
C LYS A 368 -6.99 6.99 -5.23
N VAL A 369 -6.16 7.82 -5.86
CA VAL A 369 -4.82 7.44 -6.32
C VAL A 369 -3.78 8.28 -5.59
N THR A 370 -2.79 7.59 -5.03
CA THR A 370 -1.58 8.17 -4.46
C THR A 370 -0.41 7.95 -5.42
N LEU A 371 0.24 9.02 -5.85
CA LEU A 371 1.45 8.97 -6.66
C LEU A 371 2.66 8.95 -5.73
N ILE A 372 3.34 7.79 -5.68
CA ILE A 372 4.43 7.52 -4.74
C ILE A 372 5.77 7.69 -5.47
N THR A 373 6.32 8.90 -5.40
CA THR A 373 7.54 9.29 -6.11
C THR A 373 8.80 8.76 -5.41
N ARG A 374 9.74 8.18 -6.17
CA ARG A 374 10.97 7.56 -5.65
C ARG A 374 12.14 7.75 -6.62
N PHE A 375 12.53 8.99 -6.84
CA PHE A 375 13.45 9.37 -7.91
C PHE A 375 14.92 9.19 -7.55
N GLY A 376 15.26 9.25 -6.26
CA GLY A 376 16.63 9.35 -5.79
C GLY A 376 17.05 10.81 -5.64
N ALA A 377 17.93 11.07 -4.68
CA ALA A 377 18.42 12.40 -4.31
C ALA A 377 19.12 13.13 -5.46
N ASP A 378 19.76 12.38 -6.36
CA ASP A 378 20.48 12.86 -7.53
C ASP A 378 19.55 13.33 -8.67
N LYS A 379 18.33 12.79 -8.73
CA LYS A 379 17.42 12.95 -9.89
C LYS A 379 16.16 13.74 -9.57
N VAL A 380 15.73 13.77 -8.31
CA VAL A 380 14.42 14.32 -7.92
C VAL A 380 14.19 15.76 -8.41
N THR A 381 15.20 16.63 -8.36
CA THR A 381 15.10 18.02 -8.82
C THR A 381 14.75 18.13 -10.30
N SER A 382 15.30 17.25 -11.14
CA SER A 382 15.04 17.23 -12.58
C SER A 382 13.73 16.55 -12.96
N LEU A 383 13.32 15.51 -12.20
CA LEU A 383 12.23 14.63 -12.60
C LEU A 383 10.89 14.97 -11.95
N LEU A 384 10.85 15.46 -10.71
CA LEU A 384 9.58 15.65 -10.01
C LEU A 384 8.74 16.80 -10.59
N ALA A 385 9.38 17.93 -10.90
CA ALA A 385 8.68 19.13 -11.36
C ALA A 385 7.87 18.91 -12.65
N PRO A 386 8.38 18.25 -13.71
CA PRO A 386 7.59 17.87 -14.88
C PRO A 386 6.34 17.04 -14.54
N HIS A 387 6.47 16.04 -13.67
CA HIS A 387 5.35 15.19 -13.25
C HIS A 387 4.25 15.97 -12.52
N ILE A 388 4.63 16.88 -11.62
CA ILE A 388 3.66 17.74 -10.92
C ILE A 388 2.91 18.64 -11.91
N LYS A 389 3.64 19.30 -12.82
CA LYS A 389 3.05 20.19 -13.83
C LYS A 389 2.08 19.45 -14.73
N GLU A 390 2.43 18.25 -15.18
CA GLU A 390 1.56 17.43 -16.03
C GLU A 390 0.22 17.12 -15.35
N VAL A 391 0.25 16.69 -14.09
CA VAL A 391 -0.97 16.42 -13.33
C VAL A 391 -1.75 17.71 -13.05
N GLN A 392 -1.09 18.81 -12.68
CA GLN A 392 -1.72 20.11 -12.44
C GLN A 392 -2.39 20.71 -13.68
N ASN A 393 -1.88 20.43 -14.88
CA ASN A 393 -2.42 20.91 -16.15
C ASN A 393 -3.52 19.98 -16.72
N SER A 394 -3.90 18.94 -15.99
CA SER A 394 -4.88 17.93 -16.42
C SER A 394 -6.18 17.98 -15.62
N GLU A 395 -7.12 17.11 -15.99
CA GLU A 395 -8.36 16.88 -15.24
C GLU A 395 -8.17 16.26 -13.84
N TYR A 396 -6.92 15.93 -13.46
CA TYR A 396 -6.54 15.37 -12.16
C TYR A 396 -5.93 16.38 -11.18
N LYS A 397 -5.91 17.69 -11.52
CA LYS A 397 -5.45 18.74 -10.61
C LYS A 397 -6.15 18.64 -9.25
N GLY A 398 -5.35 18.50 -8.18
CA GLY A 398 -5.85 18.39 -6.81
C GLY A 398 -6.66 17.12 -6.51
N LYS A 399 -6.56 16.07 -7.35
CA LYS A 399 -7.28 14.80 -7.16
C LYS A 399 -6.41 13.69 -6.57
N VAL A 400 -5.09 13.78 -6.72
CA VAL A 400 -4.14 12.75 -6.28
C VAL A 400 -3.50 13.14 -4.95
N VAL A 401 -3.13 12.14 -4.16
CA VAL A 401 -2.20 12.33 -3.04
C VAL A 401 -0.78 12.23 -3.59
N TRP A 402 0.06 13.23 -3.37
CA TRP A 402 1.50 13.10 -3.64
C TRP A 402 2.19 12.53 -2.42
N GLN A 403 3.00 11.49 -2.62
CA GLN A 403 3.74 10.85 -1.55
C GLN A 403 5.21 10.69 -1.96
N CYS A 404 6.12 10.94 -1.03
CA CYS A 404 7.56 10.75 -1.23
C CYS A 404 8.00 9.41 -0.62
N ASP A 405 8.61 8.56 -1.43
CA ASP A 405 9.37 7.37 -1.04
C ASP A 405 10.86 7.66 -1.24
N PRO A 406 11.53 8.28 -0.24
CA PRO A 406 12.95 8.62 -0.34
C PRO A 406 13.86 7.41 -0.11
N MET A 407 13.30 6.19 -0.08
CA MET A 407 14.04 4.98 0.27
C MET A 407 14.53 4.27 -1.00
N HIS A 408 13.60 3.90 -1.88
CA HIS A 408 13.88 3.00 -2.99
C HIS A 408 14.71 3.64 -4.11
N GLY A 409 14.77 4.98 -4.19
CA GLY A 409 15.62 5.70 -5.14
C GLY A 409 17.10 5.72 -4.74
N ASN A 410 17.40 5.52 -3.44
CA ASN A 410 18.72 5.78 -2.84
C ASN A 410 19.44 4.50 -2.35
N THR A 411 19.04 3.32 -2.83
CA THR A 411 19.73 2.07 -2.48
C THR A 411 21.08 1.97 -3.19
N ARG A 412 22.15 1.74 -2.43
CA ARG A 412 23.49 1.42 -2.93
C ARG A 412 23.95 0.05 -2.43
N SER A 413 25.10 -0.42 -2.91
CA SER A 413 25.77 -1.61 -2.39
C SER A 413 27.16 -1.24 -1.89
N THR A 414 27.56 -1.80 -0.74
CA THR A 414 28.91 -1.66 -0.20
C THR A 414 29.93 -2.42 -1.05
N ALA A 415 31.22 -2.24 -0.77
CA ALA A 415 32.29 -3.03 -1.42
C ALA A 415 32.14 -4.54 -1.16
N THR A 416 31.52 -4.93 -0.04
CA THR A 416 31.25 -6.33 0.33
C THR A 416 29.92 -6.85 -0.22
N GLY A 417 29.18 -6.04 -0.98
CA GLY A 417 27.92 -6.43 -1.62
C GLY A 417 26.67 -6.35 -0.73
N ILE A 418 26.81 -5.83 0.51
CA ILE A 418 25.67 -5.56 1.39
C ILE A 418 24.90 -4.36 0.82
N LYS A 419 23.57 -4.47 0.74
CA LYS A 419 22.75 -3.32 0.35
C LYS A 419 22.60 -2.37 1.53
N THR A 420 22.76 -1.08 1.29
CA THR A 420 22.50 -0.05 2.29
C THR A 420 21.90 1.19 1.62
N ARG A 421 21.51 2.17 2.41
CA ARG A 421 21.09 3.50 1.97
C ARG A 421 21.81 4.52 2.83
N GLN A 422 22.31 5.57 2.20
CA GLN A 422 22.89 6.69 2.93
C GLN A 422 21.76 7.60 3.43
N PHE A 423 21.70 7.82 4.74
CA PHE A 423 20.64 8.59 5.36
C PHE A 423 20.61 10.04 4.85
N GLU A 424 21.76 10.64 4.54
CA GLU A 424 21.84 11.98 3.98
C GLU A 424 21.15 12.09 2.61
N ASP A 425 21.23 11.05 1.77
CA ASP A 425 20.53 11.00 0.49
C ASP A 425 19.02 10.89 0.68
N ILE A 426 18.57 10.06 1.64
CA ILE A 426 17.15 9.94 2.01
C ILE A 426 16.61 11.31 2.44
N LEU A 427 17.32 12.02 3.32
CA LEU A 427 16.94 13.36 3.75
C LEU A 427 17.00 14.37 2.60
N SER A 428 17.99 14.25 1.72
CA SER A 428 18.17 15.15 0.57
C SER A 428 17.00 15.03 -0.40
N GLU A 429 16.60 13.81 -0.79
CA GLU A 429 15.44 13.60 -1.68
C GLU A 429 14.16 14.19 -1.08
N LEU A 430 13.94 13.99 0.22
CA LEU A 430 12.77 14.51 0.92
C LEU A 430 12.76 16.05 0.99
N ARG A 431 13.91 16.67 1.32
CA ARG A 431 14.04 18.15 1.36
C ARG A 431 13.79 18.76 -0.02
N GLN A 432 14.40 18.19 -1.06
CA GLN A 432 14.20 18.65 -2.43
C GLN A 432 12.74 18.49 -2.87
N THR A 433 12.12 17.34 -2.56
CA THR A 433 10.69 17.09 -2.84
C THR A 433 9.78 18.14 -2.19
N LEU A 434 9.99 18.43 -0.90
CA LEU A 434 9.24 19.45 -0.17
C LEU A 434 9.41 20.84 -0.80
N ALA A 435 10.65 21.22 -1.16
CA ALA A 435 10.94 22.49 -1.81
C ALA A 435 10.24 22.62 -3.18
N ILE A 436 10.31 21.59 -4.02
CA ILE A 436 9.69 21.56 -5.34
C ILE A 436 8.16 21.67 -5.24
N HIS A 437 7.54 20.96 -4.28
CA HIS A 437 6.10 21.06 -4.06
C HIS A 437 5.69 22.50 -3.71
N ARG A 438 6.43 23.15 -2.80
CA ARG A 438 6.22 24.54 -2.41
C ARG A 438 6.39 25.51 -3.59
N GLU A 439 7.46 25.36 -4.37
CA GLU A 439 7.73 26.19 -5.56
C GLU A 439 6.62 26.09 -6.61
N LEU A 440 6.02 24.90 -6.78
CA LEU A 440 4.96 24.66 -7.75
C LEU A 440 3.54 24.84 -7.19
N ASN A 441 3.40 25.40 -5.97
CA ASN A 441 2.13 25.56 -5.28
C ASN A 441 1.29 24.26 -5.29
N SER A 442 1.97 23.16 -5.02
CA SER A 442 1.37 21.84 -4.84
C SER A 442 1.65 21.35 -3.42
N TYR A 443 1.02 20.25 -3.01
CA TYR A 443 1.15 19.73 -1.65
C TYR A 443 1.76 18.35 -1.67
N LEU A 444 2.88 18.17 -0.95
CA LEU A 444 3.35 16.85 -0.57
C LEU A 444 2.39 16.31 0.50
N GLY A 445 1.58 15.35 0.12
CA GLY A 445 0.51 14.78 0.95
C GLY A 445 0.96 13.68 1.90
N GLY A 446 2.20 13.19 1.80
CA GLY A 446 2.71 12.19 2.71
C GLY A 446 4.10 11.66 2.41
N VAL A 447 4.53 10.70 3.23
CA VAL A 447 5.77 9.92 3.05
C VAL A 447 5.50 8.42 3.11
N HIS A 448 6.36 7.66 2.44
CA HIS A 448 6.36 6.20 2.38
C HIS A 448 7.75 5.70 2.77
N LEU A 449 7.87 5.05 3.91
CA LEU A 449 9.16 4.68 4.49
C LEU A 449 9.27 3.17 4.73
N GLU A 450 10.49 2.65 4.62
CA GLU A 450 10.86 1.33 5.12
C GLU A 450 11.60 1.54 6.44
N MET A 451 10.99 1.12 7.54
CA MET A 451 11.45 1.42 8.90
C MET A 451 11.16 0.25 9.84
N THR A 452 11.94 0.13 10.91
CA THR A 452 11.66 -0.75 12.04
C THR A 452 11.92 -0.03 13.36
N GLY A 453 11.15 -0.40 14.40
CA GLY A 453 11.40 0.06 15.77
C GLY A 453 12.62 -0.60 16.42
N ASP A 454 13.22 -1.59 15.77
CA ASP A 454 14.38 -2.31 16.29
C ASP A 454 15.68 -1.52 16.07
N ALA A 455 16.67 -1.77 16.93
CA ALA A 455 18.00 -1.14 16.88
C ALA A 455 18.90 -1.71 15.77
N VAL A 456 18.44 -1.69 14.52
CA VAL A 456 19.17 -2.23 13.37
C VAL A 456 20.23 -1.27 12.82
N THR A 457 21.24 -1.84 12.17
CA THR A 457 22.31 -1.13 11.45
C THR A 457 22.20 -1.43 9.95
N GLU A 458 21.14 -0.92 9.33
CA GLU A 458 20.81 -1.22 7.93
C GLU A 458 21.10 -0.04 6.98
N CYS A 459 20.85 1.19 7.41
CA CYS A 459 21.17 2.42 6.68
C CYS A 459 22.37 3.13 7.33
N THR A 460 23.34 3.57 6.53
CA THR A 460 24.51 4.34 6.98
C THR A 460 24.16 5.81 7.21
N GLY A 461 24.95 6.51 8.02
CA GLY A 461 24.78 7.93 8.33
C GLY A 461 23.80 8.19 9.47
N GLY A 462 23.16 9.37 9.45
CA GLY A 462 22.35 9.83 10.57
C GLY A 462 23.21 10.27 11.75
N SER A 463 22.58 10.72 12.83
CA SER A 463 23.35 11.30 13.95
C SER A 463 24.18 10.29 14.75
N GLU A 464 24.02 8.98 14.52
CA GLU A 464 24.94 7.95 15.05
C GLU A 464 26.21 7.80 14.22
N GLY A 465 26.23 8.32 13.00
CA GLY A 465 27.39 8.25 12.12
C GLY A 465 27.73 6.85 11.62
N LEU A 466 26.73 5.98 11.47
CA LEU A 466 26.93 4.58 11.04
C LEU A 466 27.66 4.51 9.69
N ASP A 467 28.71 3.72 9.60
CA ASP A 467 29.44 3.48 8.35
C ASP A 467 29.16 2.09 7.74
N ASP A 468 29.88 1.74 6.66
CA ASP A 468 29.71 0.45 5.98
C ASP A 468 30.13 -0.74 6.86
N ASP A 469 31.06 -0.55 7.79
CA ASP A 469 31.59 -1.61 8.66
C ASP A 469 30.59 -1.91 9.81
N ASP A 470 29.90 -0.88 10.29
CA ASP A 470 28.86 -0.97 11.31
C ASP A 470 27.64 -1.80 10.87
N LEU A 471 27.42 -1.95 9.56
CA LEU A 471 26.26 -2.70 9.04
C LEU A 471 26.20 -4.12 9.62
N SER A 472 27.35 -4.75 9.80
CA SER A 472 27.46 -6.12 10.31
C SER A 472 27.02 -6.30 11.77
N LEU A 473 26.84 -5.22 12.54
CA LEU A 473 26.48 -5.27 13.95
C LEU A 473 25.07 -5.81 14.18
N ASN A 474 24.09 -5.38 13.37
CA ASN A 474 22.70 -5.80 13.48
C ASN A 474 21.90 -5.58 12.17
N TYR A 475 22.32 -6.24 11.07
CA TYR A 475 21.58 -6.24 9.81
C TYR A 475 20.59 -7.41 9.74
N THR A 476 19.28 -7.13 9.83
CA THR A 476 18.26 -8.20 9.95
C THR A 476 17.30 -8.29 8.76
N SER A 477 17.27 -7.29 7.87
CA SER A 477 16.46 -7.33 6.66
C SER A 477 17.02 -8.32 5.61
N TYR A 478 16.15 -9.19 5.07
CA TYR A 478 16.50 -10.07 3.95
C TYR A 478 16.30 -9.43 2.56
N CYS A 479 15.81 -8.18 2.51
CA CYS A 479 15.48 -7.50 1.26
C CYS A 479 16.22 -6.17 1.11
N ASP A 480 15.59 -5.06 1.48
CA ASP A 480 16.17 -3.73 1.42
C ASP A 480 16.35 -3.16 2.84
N PRO A 481 17.39 -2.33 3.06
CA PRO A 481 17.76 -1.78 4.37
C PRO A 481 16.72 -0.79 4.89
N ARG A 482 16.30 -0.92 6.15
CA ARG A 482 15.29 -0.07 6.81
C ARG A 482 15.95 1.04 7.62
N LEU A 483 15.21 2.13 7.84
CA LEU A 483 15.55 3.09 8.88
C LEU A 483 15.35 2.45 10.25
N ASN A 484 16.27 2.68 11.19
CA ASN A 484 16.05 2.36 12.59
C ASN A 484 15.14 3.40 13.28
N GLU A 485 14.80 3.19 14.56
CA GLU A 485 13.93 4.07 15.36
C GLU A 485 14.41 5.53 15.30
N LYS A 486 15.72 5.74 15.48
CA LYS A 486 16.35 7.07 15.54
C LYS A 486 16.28 7.81 14.21
N GLN A 487 16.76 7.18 13.14
CA GLN A 487 16.77 7.74 11.79
C GLN A 487 15.35 8.08 11.33
N SER A 488 14.37 7.24 11.68
CA SER A 488 12.95 7.46 11.40
C SER A 488 12.43 8.73 12.10
N LEU A 489 12.76 8.93 13.37
CA LEU A 489 12.36 10.14 14.11
C LEU A 489 13.05 11.40 13.60
N GLU A 490 14.33 11.35 13.26
CA GLU A 490 15.06 12.47 12.64
C GLU A 490 14.38 12.94 11.35
N LEU A 491 13.92 11.99 10.53
CA LEU A 491 13.17 12.27 9.31
C LEU A 491 11.82 12.93 9.64
N ALA A 492 11.09 12.45 10.66
CA ALA A 492 9.85 13.08 11.12
C ALA A 492 10.07 14.53 11.58
N PHE A 493 11.15 14.80 12.33
CA PHE A 493 11.52 16.15 12.77
C PHE A 493 11.88 17.07 11.60
N LEU A 494 12.50 16.56 10.55
CA LEU A 494 12.78 17.33 9.33
C LEU A 494 11.48 17.79 8.67
N ILE A 495 10.52 16.88 8.47
CA ILE A 495 9.23 17.22 7.87
C ILE A 495 8.51 18.25 8.75
N ALA A 496 8.44 17.99 10.05
CA ALA A 496 7.83 18.90 11.03
C ALA A 496 8.48 20.30 10.98
N GLY A 497 9.81 20.37 10.89
CA GLY A 497 10.55 21.62 10.80
C GLY A 497 10.36 22.38 9.49
N PHE A 498 10.03 21.70 8.38
CA PHE A 498 9.73 22.34 7.11
C PHE A 498 8.41 23.10 7.13
N TYR A 499 7.36 22.54 7.73
CA TYR A 499 6.02 23.14 7.78
C TYR A 499 5.78 24.11 8.94
N LYS A 500 6.63 24.10 9.97
CA LYS A 500 6.61 25.13 11.05
C LYS A 500 7.07 26.51 10.59
N LYS A 501 7.76 26.60 9.46
CA LYS A 501 8.27 27.83 8.84
C LYS A 501 7.37 28.25 7.70
#